data_AF-A0A519LJE7-F1
#
_entry.id   AF-A0A519LJE7-F1
#
_cell.length_a   1.000
_cell.length_b   1.000
_cell.length_c   1.000
_cell.angle_alpha   90.00
_cell.angle_beta   90.00
_cell.angle_gamma   90.00
#
_symmetry.space_group_name_H-M   'P 1'
#
loop_
_entity.id
_entity.type
_entity.pdbx_description
1 polymer ?
#
loop_
_entity_poly.entity_id
_entity_poly.type
_entity_poly.pdbx_seq_one_letter_code
_entity_poly.pdbx_strand_id
1 'polypeptide(L)'
;MKSLNWKKSLIFCISFLVFFFGELAVNIACGPEQDPYDYYVSYFHNNVQGNQYKPFAFNGMLFLNDENDIWEEKDVNSAEWAKYLSVKLKDVRKIMYELDSASNVKLKKSSFKLAATLPDSLRKNNFLIALSNNQAAYNYYKLLKQCEPMISNNSDSWTQPTVDSVFLMKTADKNLALLPNIKDDFLKLRYAYQIQRLYRYAGNAQQSKMVYEKHMLNNPSTSAVKGWAMSQYAGIIRTEGKINEAAYLFSKVFASNPERRIMAYRNYFWTDAKIKDVLKFAKTDSEKANIWGINGFRNPDSDIEHLKEVYNCEPNHPLVSALLMREVNKLEQNLLEKSKLSLNFVDALTAQWDYYGPNRDSLRTANIKHLKTINSFALALASNQKYQQQGFANITAAYLSWMENNDDVALKCLEKVDFNTLSPKLKDQYRITVLLIKANQIKKGSQFNENDLLPSLKWLDEKRFAENKKQFLGDWDNYISND
;
A
#
# COMPACT_ATOMS: atom_id res chain seq x y z
N MET A 1 -28.28 -67.09 -11.96
CA MET A 1 -27.71 -65.73 -11.85
C MET A 1 -27.92 -65.25 -10.42
N LYS A 2 -26.86 -65.01 -9.64
CA LYS A 2 -27.00 -64.43 -8.29
C LYS A 2 -27.54 -63.00 -8.45
N SER A 3 -28.71 -62.72 -7.88
CA SER A 3 -29.32 -61.38 -7.94
C SER A 3 -28.35 -60.36 -7.37
N LEU A 4 -27.99 -59.35 -8.16
CA LEU A 4 -27.13 -58.26 -7.72
C LEU A 4 -27.80 -57.59 -6.52
N ASN A 5 -27.10 -57.55 -5.38
CA ASN A 5 -27.62 -56.90 -4.18
C ASN A 5 -27.54 -55.39 -4.38
N TRP A 6 -28.64 -54.80 -4.87
CA TRP A 6 -28.73 -53.39 -5.25
C TRP A 6 -28.27 -52.44 -4.14
N LYS A 7 -28.44 -52.81 -2.85
CA LYS A 7 -27.95 -52.02 -1.72
C LYS A 7 -26.41 -51.95 -1.70
N LYS A 8 -25.73 -53.06 -1.98
CA LYS A 8 -24.26 -53.09 -2.05
C LYS A 8 -23.75 -52.32 -3.28
N SER A 9 -24.42 -52.44 -4.42
CA SER A 9 -24.07 -51.68 -5.63
C SER A 9 -24.29 -50.17 -5.43
N LEU A 10 -25.37 -49.77 -4.75
CA LEU A 10 -25.63 -48.37 -4.44
C LEU A 10 -24.60 -47.79 -3.46
N ILE A 11 -24.25 -48.54 -2.40
CA ILE A 11 -23.19 -48.15 -1.47
C ILE A 11 -21.86 -47.98 -2.22
N PHE A 12 -21.50 -48.93 -3.08
CA PHE A 12 -20.29 -48.84 -3.90
C PHE A 12 -20.31 -47.62 -4.83
N CYS A 13 -21.41 -47.38 -5.55
CA CYS A 13 -21.53 -46.21 -6.43
C CYS A 13 -21.42 -44.89 -5.65
N ILE A 14 -22.10 -44.76 -4.50
CA ILE A 14 -22.02 -43.55 -3.68
C ILE A 14 -20.61 -43.36 -3.14
N SER A 15 -19.97 -44.42 -2.61
CA SER A 15 -18.59 -44.34 -2.11
C SER A 15 -17.61 -44.00 -3.22
N PHE A 16 -17.77 -44.58 -4.42
CA PHE A 16 -16.95 -44.24 -5.59
C PHE A 16 -17.15 -42.78 -6.00
N LEU A 17 -18.38 -42.29 -6.06
CA LEU A 17 -18.67 -40.90 -6.40
C LEU A 17 -18.10 -39.93 -5.35
N VAL A 18 -18.24 -40.23 -4.06
CA VAL A 18 -17.68 -39.39 -2.98
C VAL A 18 -16.15 -39.36 -3.04
N PHE A 19 -15.50 -40.49 -3.32
CA PHE A 19 -14.04 -40.54 -3.42
C PHE A 19 -13.52 -39.85 -4.69
N PHE A 20 -14.16 -40.11 -5.84
CA PHE A 20 -13.76 -39.59 -7.14
C PHE A 20 -14.05 -38.09 -7.28
N PHE A 21 -15.21 -37.62 -6.80
CA PHE A 21 -15.59 -36.21 -6.83
C PHE A 21 -15.14 -35.43 -5.60
N GLY A 22 -14.84 -36.09 -4.48
CA GLY A 22 -14.28 -35.44 -3.29
C GLY A 22 -12.89 -34.86 -3.54
N GLU A 23 -12.02 -35.62 -4.22
CA GLU A 23 -10.72 -35.13 -4.71
C GLU A 23 -10.88 -33.95 -5.68
N LEU A 24 -11.86 -34.00 -6.58
CA LEU A 24 -12.17 -32.90 -7.50
C LEU A 24 -12.64 -31.65 -6.75
N ALA A 25 -13.48 -31.80 -5.72
CA ALA A 25 -13.92 -30.69 -4.87
C ALA A 25 -12.76 -30.09 -4.06
N VAL A 26 -11.84 -30.91 -3.55
CA VAL A 26 -10.65 -30.46 -2.82
C VAL A 26 -9.65 -29.76 -3.75
N ASN A 27 -9.40 -30.30 -4.95
CA ASN A 27 -8.51 -29.67 -5.92
C ASN A 27 -9.10 -28.40 -6.56
N ILE A 28 -10.43 -28.31 -6.73
CA ILE A 28 -11.09 -27.06 -7.16
C ILE A 28 -11.10 -26.04 -6.01
N ALA A 29 -11.26 -26.47 -4.75
CA ALA A 29 -11.20 -25.60 -3.58
C ALA A 29 -9.78 -25.10 -3.26
N CYS A 30 -8.76 -25.91 -3.57
CA CYS A 30 -7.34 -25.57 -3.52
C CYS A 30 -6.77 -25.42 -4.93
N GLY A 31 -7.49 -24.70 -5.81
CA GLY A 31 -6.98 -24.37 -7.14
C GLY A 31 -5.59 -23.74 -7.03
N PRO A 32 -4.71 -23.89 -8.05
CA PRO A 32 -3.37 -23.33 -7.99
C PRO A 32 -3.47 -21.85 -7.65
N GLU A 33 -2.91 -21.44 -6.52
CA GLU A 33 -2.85 -20.03 -6.16
C GLU A 33 -2.14 -19.31 -7.32
N GLN A 34 -2.80 -18.30 -7.88
CA GLN A 34 -2.19 -17.44 -8.88
C GLN A 34 -0.95 -16.84 -8.25
N ASP A 35 0.22 -17.06 -8.83
CA ASP A 35 1.47 -16.59 -8.26
C ASP A 35 1.65 -15.08 -8.56
N PRO A 36 1.26 -14.19 -7.64
CA PRO A 36 1.15 -12.77 -7.90
C PRO A 36 2.47 -12.02 -7.67
N TYR A 37 3.55 -12.76 -7.41
CA TYR A 37 4.78 -12.18 -6.93
C TYR A 37 5.60 -11.53 -8.06
N ASP A 38 6.14 -10.36 -7.75
CA ASP A 38 6.96 -9.49 -8.61
C ASP A 38 8.40 -10.05 -8.79
N TYR A 39 8.57 -11.38 -8.88
CA TYR A 39 9.86 -12.01 -9.21
C TYR A 39 10.10 -12.07 -10.72
N TYR A 40 9.13 -11.62 -11.52
CA TYR A 40 9.31 -11.54 -12.96
C TYR A 40 10.23 -10.39 -13.35
N VAL A 41 10.95 -10.58 -14.46
CA VAL A 41 11.92 -9.60 -14.92
C VAL A 41 11.21 -8.31 -15.29
N SER A 42 11.54 -7.22 -14.59
CA SER A 42 11.24 -5.86 -15.00
C SER A 42 12.52 -5.13 -15.38
N TYR A 43 12.45 -4.29 -16.40
CA TYR A 43 13.53 -3.39 -16.76
C TYR A 43 13.33 -1.96 -16.24
N PHE A 44 12.11 -1.60 -15.85
CA PHE A 44 11.79 -0.34 -15.19
C PHE A 44 11.15 -0.58 -13.82
N HIS A 45 11.95 -0.46 -12.76
CA HIS A 45 11.48 -0.83 -11.42
C HIS A 45 10.25 0.00 -10.97
N ASN A 46 9.30 -0.68 -10.34
CA ASN A 46 8.02 -0.11 -9.90
C ASN A 46 8.12 0.77 -8.62
N ASN A 47 9.30 1.28 -8.28
CA ASN A 47 9.51 2.08 -7.07
C ASN A 47 10.66 3.09 -7.18
N VAL A 48 11.04 3.48 -8.41
CA VAL A 48 12.21 4.35 -8.69
C VAL A 48 12.12 5.72 -8.03
N GLN A 49 10.92 6.28 -7.93
CA GLN A 49 10.60 7.55 -7.25
C GLN A 49 10.51 7.41 -5.71
N GLY A 50 10.60 6.19 -5.19
CA GLY A 50 10.49 5.89 -3.76
C GLY A 50 9.34 4.93 -3.43
N ASN A 51 9.23 4.59 -2.14
CA ASN A 51 8.29 3.57 -1.69
C ASN A 51 6.89 4.12 -1.34
N GLN A 52 6.66 5.43 -1.44
CA GLN A 52 5.45 6.07 -0.89
C GLN A 52 4.15 5.38 -1.37
N TYR A 53 4.09 4.98 -2.64
CA TYR A 53 2.92 4.33 -3.23
C TYR A 53 3.19 2.88 -3.65
N LYS A 54 4.18 2.20 -3.03
CA LYS A 54 4.53 0.81 -3.37
C LYS A 54 3.32 -0.15 -3.37
N PRO A 55 2.36 -0.08 -2.41
CA PRO A 55 1.16 -0.92 -2.45
C PRO A 55 0.29 -0.72 -3.70
N PHE A 56 0.43 0.44 -4.34
CA PHE A 56 -0.29 0.83 -5.55
C PHE A 56 0.59 0.79 -6.80
N ALA A 57 1.77 0.15 -6.75
CA ALA A 57 2.50 -0.19 -7.96
C ALA A 57 1.62 -1.06 -8.88
N PHE A 58 1.91 -1.05 -10.19
CA PHE A 58 1.16 -1.88 -11.12
C PHE A 58 1.49 -3.36 -10.89
N ASN A 59 0.45 -4.18 -10.82
CA ASN A 59 0.51 -5.63 -10.80
C ASN A 59 -0.64 -6.11 -11.70
N GLY A 60 -0.35 -6.98 -12.67
CA GLY A 60 -1.33 -7.44 -13.65
C GLY A 60 -2.37 -8.43 -13.10
N MET A 61 -2.18 -8.94 -11.89
CA MET A 61 -3.02 -9.99 -11.29
C MET A 61 -3.68 -9.59 -9.97
N LEU A 62 -3.09 -8.64 -9.24
CA LEU A 62 -3.63 -8.17 -7.97
C LEU A 62 -4.22 -6.76 -8.08
N PHE A 63 -5.24 -6.53 -7.26
CA PHE A 63 -5.82 -5.20 -7.08
C PHE A 63 -4.85 -4.22 -6.41
N LEU A 64 -4.01 -4.73 -5.51
CA LEU A 64 -2.92 -4.00 -4.84
C LEU A 64 -1.65 -4.83 -4.97
N ASN A 65 -0.51 -4.18 -5.23
CA ASN A 65 0.79 -4.84 -5.32
C ASN A 65 1.30 -5.33 -3.95
N ASP A 66 0.82 -4.73 -2.87
CA ASP A 66 1.11 -5.13 -1.50
C ASP A 66 -0.14 -4.84 -0.65
N GLU A 67 -0.56 -5.78 0.17
CA GLU A 67 -1.74 -5.62 1.03
C GLU A 67 -1.42 -4.90 2.34
N ASN A 68 -0.14 -4.57 2.56
CA ASN A 68 0.31 -3.83 3.71
C ASN A 68 0.61 -2.37 3.36
N ASP A 69 0.14 -1.45 4.21
CA ASP A 69 0.55 -0.05 4.15
C ASP A 69 2.06 0.05 4.43
N ILE A 70 2.70 1.08 3.87
CA ILE A 70 4.16 1.25 3.98
C ILE A 70 4.63 1.57 5.41
N TRP A 71 3.71 2.10 6.22
CA TRP A 71 3.92 2.50 7.60
C TRP A 71 2.93 1.74 8.47
N GLU A 72 3.39 1.26 9.62
CA GLU A 72 2.50 0.61 10.58
C GLU A 72 1.88 1.67 11.50
N GLU A 73 0.56 1.60 11.73
CA GLU A 73 -0.15 2.53 12.64
C GLU A 73 0.50 2.57 14.04
N LYS A 74 0.98 1.42 14.54
CA LYS A 74 1.66 1.33 15.83
C LYS A 74 2.99 2.09 15.86
N ASP A 75 3.71 2.15 14.76
CA ASP A 75 4.97 2.88 14.67
C ASP A 75 4.72 4.39 14.57
N VAL A 76 3.73 4.81 13.77
CA VAL A 76 3.29 6.22 13.69
C VAL A 76 2.83 6.72 15.06
N ASN A 77 1.97 5.96 15.75
CA ASN A 77 1.50 6.32 17.08
C ASN A 77 2.66 6.40 18.09
N SER A 78 3.55 5.41 18.06
CA SER A 78 4.69 5.34 18.98
C SER A 78 5.67 6.49 18.76
N ALA A 79 5.90 6.90 17.52
CA ALA A 79 6.75 8.03 17.17
C ALA A 79 6.19 9.36 17.72
N GLU A 80 4.87 9.59 17.61
CA GLU A 80 4.25 10.79 18.17
C GLU A 80 4.35 10.85 19.70
N TRP A 81 4.09 9.74 20.38
CA TRP A 81 4.25 9.64 21.84
C TRP A 81 5.70 9.79 22.29
N ALA A 82 6.63 9.20 21.55
CA ALA A 82 8.06 9.32 21.80
C ALA A 82 8.51 10.78 21.71
N LYS A 83 8.05 11.51 20.68
CA LYS A 83 8.26 12.96 20.54
C LYS A 83 7.61 13.75 21.67
N TYR A 84 6.35 13.45 22.00
CA TYR A 84 5.58 14.18 23.02
C TYR A 84 6.20 14.08 24.42
N LEU A 85 6.71 12.90 24.79
CA LEU A 85 7.30 12.65 26.11
C LEU A 85 8.83 12.71 26.12
N SER A 86 9.48 13.01 24.99
CA SER A 86 10.93 13.00 24.82
C SER A 86 11.59 11.68 25.23
N VAL A 87 11.05 10.57 24.75
CA VAL A 87 11.53 9.19 25.04
C VAL A 87 11.86 8.44 23.76
N LYS A 88 12.44 7.24 23.87
CA LYS A 88 12.79 6.41 22.71
C LYS A 88 11.53 5.74 22.13
N LEU A 89 11.41 5.76 20.79
CA LEU A 89 10.30 5.09 20.07
C LEU A 89 10.12 3.63 20.50
N LYS A 90 11.22 2.88 20.58
CA LYS A 90 11.18 1.47 21.00
C LYS A 90 10.58 1.26 22.39
N ASP A 91 10.76 2.21 23.31
CA ASP A 91 10.26 2.10 24.67
C ASP A 91 8.73 2.32 24.69
N VAL A 92 8.23 3.23 23.85
CA VAL A 92 6.80 3.42 23.62
C VAL A 92 6.17 2.21 22.96
N ARG A 93 6.74 1.76 21.83
CA ARG A 93 6.24 0.62 21.05
C ARG A 93 6.12 -0.63 21.91
N LYS A 94 7.16 -0.89 22.72
CA LYS A 94 7.17 -2.01 23.67
C LYS A 94 5.99 -1.98 24.63
N ILE A 95 5.74 -0.84 25.27
CA ILE A 95 4.69 -0.72 26.29
C ILE A 95 3.28 -0.68 25.69
N MET A 96 3.11 -0.01 24.55
CA MET A 96 1.80 0.16 23.94
C MET A 96 1.34 -1.08 23.16
N TYR A 97 2.26 -1.80 22.49
CA TYR A 97 1.88 -2.80 21.48
C TYR A 97 2.54 -4.17 21.63
N GLU A 98 3.69 -4.28 22.32
CA GLU A 98 4.50 -5.52 22.31
C GLU A 98 4.67 -6.13 23.71
N LEU A 99 3.87 -5.71 24.68
CA LEU A 99 3.85 -6.36 25.99
C LEU A 99 3.29 -7.76 25.86
N ASP A 100 4.04 -8.73 26.38
CA ASP A 100 3.53 -10.08 26.60
C ASP A 100 2.37 -10.07 27.61
N SER A 101 1.51 -11.09 27.53
CA SER A 101 0.31 -11.21 28.36
C SER A 101 0.61 -11.14 29.87
N ALA A 102 1.72 -11.72 30.34
CA ALA A 102 2.05 -11.72 31.76
C ALA A 102 2.49 -10.34 32.26
N SER A 103 3.31 -9.63 31.47
CA SER A 103 3.71 -8.24 31.74
C SER A 103 2.51 -7.30 31.70
N ASN A 104 1.60 -7.47 30.74
CA ASN A 104 0.38 -6.66 30.64
C ASN A 104 -0.53 -6.86 31.87
N VAL A 105 -0.70 -8.09 32.35
CA VAL A 105 -1.45 -8.39 33.59
C VAL A 105 -0.84 -7.71 34.80
N LYS A 106 0.50 -7.75 34.95
CA LYS A 106 1.20 -7.09 36.06
C LYS A 106 1.03 -5.58 36.02
N LEU A 107 1.17 -4.97 34.83
CA LEU A 107 0.99 -3.53 34.65
C LEU A 107 -0.46 -3.10 34.89
N LYS A 108 -1.45 -3.91 34.49
CA LYS A 108 -2.86 -3.66 34.81
C LYS A 108 -3.12 -3.72 36.32
N LYS A 109 -2.54 -4.70 37.04
CA LYS A 109 -2.64 -4.82 38.50
C LYS A 109 -2.07 -3.61 39.24
N SER A 110 -1.01 -2.99 38.73
CA SER A 110 -0.47 -1.74 39.29
C SER A 110 -1.27 -0.49 38.89
N SER A 111 -2.45 -0.65 38.28
CA SER A 111 -3.22 0.44 37.67
C SER A 111 -2.37 1.29 36.72
N PHE A 112 -1.48 0.62 35.98
CA PHE A 112 -0.55 1.22 35.02
C PHE A 112 0.47 2.19 35.63
N LYS A 113 0.63 2.20 36.96
CA LYS A 113 1.65 3.00 37.65
C LYS A 113 2.96 2.24 37.73
N LEU A 114 4.06 2.97 37.79
CA LEU A 114 5.34 2.42 38.22
C LEU A 114 5.22 1.95 39.67
N ALA A 115 5.53 0.67 39.90
CA ALA A 115 5.51 0.04 41.21
C ALA A 115 6.76 -0.82 41.38
N ALA A 116 7.23 -0.97 42.63
CA ALA A 116 8.41 -1.77 42.95
C ALA A 116 8.25 -3.25 42.56
N THR A 117 7.01 -3.74 42.51
CA THR A 117 6.64 -5.11 42.14
C THR A 117 6.69 -5.39 40.63
N LEU A 118 6.86 -4.36 39.80
CA LEU A 118 6.99 -4.54 38.35
C LEU A 118 8.38 -5.09 37.99
N PRO A 119 8.49 -5.95 36.95
CA PRO A 119 9.77 -6.38 36.42
C PRO A 119 10.68 -5.21 36.03
N ASP A 120 11.99 -5.40 36.14
CA ASP A 120 13.01 -4.42 35.74
C ASP A 120 12.81 -3.87 34.34
N SER A 121 12.40 -4.72 33.41
CA SER A 121 12.12 -4.36 32.02
C SER A 121 11.01 -3.31 31.86
N LEU A 122 10.06 -3.26 32.81
CA LEU A 122 9.01 -2.23 32.88
C LEU A 122 9.46 -1.03 33.72
N ARG A 123 10.11 -1.27 34.86
CA ARG A 123 10.56 -0.19 35.76
C ARG A 123 11.60 0.73 35.11
N LYS A 124 12.47 0.18 34.27
CA LYS A 124 13.54 0.91 33.56
C LYS A 124 13.08 1.42 32.18
N ASN A 125 11.82 1.21 31.80
CA ASN A 125 11.31 1.68 30.51
C ASN A 125 11.04 3.20 30.57
N ASN A 126 11.67 3.96 29.68
CA ASN A 126 11.60 5.42 29.71
C ASN A 126 10.18 5.97 29.47
N PHE A 127 9.34 5.28 28.70
CA PHE A 127 7.97 5.70 28.48
C PHE A 127 7.13 5.59 29.76
N LEU A 128 7.24 4.49 30.52
CA LEU A 128 6.54 4.36 31.80
C LEU A 128 7.04 5.37 32.85
N ILE A 129 8.34 5.68 32.86
CA ILE A 129 8.93 6.73 33.72
C ILE A 129 8.40 8.11 33.32
N ALA A 130 8.35 8.42 32.02
CA ALA A 130 7.81 9.69 31.56
C ALA A 130 6.32 9.84 31.89
N LEU A 131 5.53 8.76 31.76
CA LEU A 131 4.13 8.76 32.17
C LEU A 131 3.96 9.00 33.67
N SER A 132 4.79 8.41 34.55
CA SER A 132 4.67 8.64 35.99
C SER A 132 4.93 10.09 36.39
N ASN A 133 5.70 10.82 35.59
CA ASN A 133 6.04 12.22 35.83
C ASN A 133 5.08 13.20 35.12
N ASN A 134 4.15 12.70 34.29
CA ASN A 134 3.16 13.49 33.57
C ASN A 134 1.75 12.94 33.83
N GLN A 135 1.06 13.52 34.83
CA GLN A 135 -0.25 13.06 35.27
C GLN A 135 -1.32 13.11 34.15
N ALA A 136 -1.26 14.10 33.25
CA ALA A 136 -2.22 14.22 32.16
C ALA A 136 -2.04 13.10 31.11
N ALA A 137 -0.78 12.82 30.74
CA ALA A 137 -0.43 11.73 29.85
C ALA A 137 -0.75 10.36 30.47
N TYR A 138 -0.44 10.16 31.75
CA TYR A 138 -0.81 8.94 32.48
C TYR A 138 -2.33 8.72 32.52
N ASN A 139 -3.13 9.77 32.77
CA ASN A 139 -4.59 9.66 32.77
C ASN A 139 -5.12 9.21 31.40
N TYR A 140 -4.58 9.77 30.31
CA TYR A 140 -4.94 9.33 28.95
C TYR A 140 -4.53 7.89 28.69
N TYR A 141 -3.29 7.52 29.02
CA TYR A 141 -2.80 6.15 28.84
C TYR A 141 -3.67 5.15 29.61
N LYS A 142 -4.03 5.46 30.85
CA LYS A 142 -4.95 4.64 31.65
C LYS A 142 -6.31 4.47 30.96
N LEU A 143 -6.88 5.54 30.41
CA LEU A 143 -8.12 5.46 29.64
C LEU A 143 -7.96 4.50 28.45
N LEU A 144 -6.89 4.67 27.65
CA LEU A 144 -6.61 3.83 26.49
C LEU A 144 -6.57 2.34 26.87
N LYS A 145 -5.76 1.98 27.87
CA LYS A 145 -5.63 0.58 28.32
C LYS A 145 -6.91 0.00 28.93
N GLN A 146 -7.79 0.83 29.48
CA GLN A 146 -9.10 0.41 29.97
C GLN A 146 -10.06 0.09 28.81
N CYS A 147 -9.95 0.82 27.70
CA CYS A 147 -10.81 0.64 26.54
C CYS A 147 -10.34 -0.45 25.57
N GLU A 148 -9.04 -0.77 25.54
CA GLU A 148 -8.46 -1.76 24.61
C GLU A 148 -9.23 -3.08 24.52
N PRO A 149 -9.53 -3.81 25.61
CA PRO A 149 -10.20 -5.12 25.52
C PRO A 149 -11.56 -5.07 24.81
N MET A 150 -12.21 -3.91 24.81
CA MET A 150 -13.54 -3.71 24.21
C MET A 150 -13.47 -3.28 22.74
N ILE A 151 -12.27 -2.95 22.25
CA ILE A 151 -12.04 -2.37 20.91
C ILE A 151 -11.07 -3.25 20.08
N SER A 152 -10.22 -4.06 20.72
CA SER A 152 -9.17 -4.86 20.09
C SER A 152 -9.37 -6.37 20.19
N ASN A 153 -10.44 -6.86 20.84
CA ASN A 153 -10.74 -8.30 20.90
C ASN A 153 -11.36 -8.78 19.57
N ASN A 154 -10.52 -8.92 18.55
CA ASN A 154 -10.81 -9.70 17.35
C ASN A 154 -9.66 -10.70 17.17
N SER A 155 -9.56 -11.66 18.10
CA SER A 155 -8.61 -12.77 17.98
C SER A 155 -9.04 -13.80 16.92
N ASP A 156 -10.30 -13.74 16.49
CA ASP A 156 -10.88 -14.60 15.48
C ASP A 156 -11.82 -13.78 14.57
N SER A 157 -11.60 -13.87 13.25
CA SER A 157 -12.44 -13.18 12.25
C SER A 157 -13.84 -13.80 12.13
N TRP A 158 -14.06 -14.98 12.72
CA TRP A 158 -15.33 -15.71 12.68
C TRP A 158 -16.21 -15.51 13.92
N THR A 159 -15.67 -14.89 14.98
CA THR A 159 -16.41 -14.66 16.21
C THR A 159 -16.85 -13.20 16.31
N GLN A 160 -18.16 -12.95 16.43
CA GLN A 160 -18.65 -11.60 16.68
C GLN A 160 -18.18 -11.14 18.08
N PRO A 161 -17.48 -9.99 18.18
CA PRO A 161 -17.02 -9.51 19.47
C PRO A 161 -18.21 -9.17 20.36
N THR A 162 -18.16 -9.57 21.63
CA THR A 162 -19.13 -9.12 22.64
C THR A 162 -18.81 -7.68 23.00
N VAL A 163 -19.74 -6.76 22.72
CA VAL A 163 -19.57 -5.32 22.98
C VAL A 163 -20.40 -4.91 24.19
N ASP A 164 -19.74 -4.45 25.26
CA ASP A 164 -20.40 -3.79 26.40
C ASP A 164 -20.71 -2.32 26.05
N SER A 165 -21.81 -2.11 25.32
CA SER A 165 -22.22 -0.78 24.85
C SER A 165 -22.49 0.20 25.99
N VAL A 166 -23.01 -0.29 27.13
CA VAL A 166 -23.30 0.53 28.32
C VAL A 166 -22.00 1.06 28.93
N PHE A 167 -21.00 0.22 29.11
CA PHE A 167 -19.68 0.64 29.58
C PHE A 167 -19.03 1.64 28.63
N LEU A 168 -19.09 1.38 27.32
CA LEU A 168 -18.52 2.26 26.30
C LEU A 168 -19.18 3.64 26.29
N MET A 169 -20.52 3.70 26.32
CA MET A 169 -21.27 4.96 26.41
C MET A 169 -20.95 5.73 27.68
N LYS A 170 -21.02 5.08 28.85
CA LYS A 170 -20.73 5.72 30.14
C LYS A 170 -19.29 6.26 30.20
N THR A 171 -18.34 5.51 29.67
CA THR A 171 -16.95 5.97 29.56
C THR A 171 -16.82 7.14 28.58
N ALA A 172 -17.52 7.12 27.45
CA ALA A 172 -17.54 8.22 26.49
C ALA A 172 -18.12 9.51 27.10
N ASP A 173 -19.29 9.44 27.72
CA ASP A 173 -19.97 10.58 28.36
C ASP A 173 -19.09 11.22 29.44
N LYS A 174 -18.51 10.39 30.31
CA LYS A 174 -17.61 10.84 31.38
C LYS A 174 -16.42 11.61 30.81
N ASN A 175 -15.78 11.10 29.76
CA ASN A 175 -14.60 11.75 29.18
C ASN A 175 -14.97 12.97 28.32
N LEU A 176 -16.15 12.97 27.70
CA LEU A 176 -16.67 14.14 27.00
C LEU A 176 -16.88 15.32 27.95
N ALA A 177 -17.40 15.08 29.15
CA ALA A 177 -17.54 16.11 30.18
C ALA A 177 -16.19 16.68 30.67
N LEU A 178 -15.12 15.90 30.61
CA LEU A 178 -13.77 16.32 31.01
C LEU A 178 -12.99 17.00 29.88
N LEU A 179 -13.34 16.75 28.61
CA LEU A 179 -12.62 17.22 27.44
C LEU A 179 -12.35 18.75 27.41
N PRO A 180 -13.28 19.64 27.83
CA PRO A 180 -13.01 21.07 27.89
C PRO A 180 -11.88 21.47 28.85
N ASN A 181 -11.63 20.67 29.89
CA ASN A 181 -10.62 20.94 30.91
C ASN A 181 -9.20 20.49 30.50
N ILE A 182 -9.08 19.78 29.38
CA ILE A 182 -7.80 19.32 28.84
C ILE A 182 -7.18 20.47 28.06
N LYS A 183 -6.11 21.05 28.63
CA LYS A 183 -5.39 22.20 28.05
C LYS A 183 -4.37 21.81 26.98
N ASP A 184 -3.80 20.61 27.10
CA ASP A 184 -2.78 20.11 26.18
C ASP A 184 -3.43 19.66 24.86
N ASP A 185 -3.07 20.30 23.74
CA ASP A 185 -3.70 20.06 22.45
C ASP A 185 -3.44 18.64 21.90
N PHE A 186 -2.27 18.08 22.18
CA PHE A 186 -1.92 16.70 21.79
C PHE A 186 -2.84 15.69 22.48
N LEU A 187 -3.01 15.83 23.79
CA LEU A 187 -3.91 15.00 24.57
C LEU A 187 -5.37 15.27 24.22
N LYS A 188 -5.78 16.53 24.06
CA LYS A 188 -7.17 16.92 23.76
C LYS A 188 -7.67 16.28 22.46
N LEU A 189 -6.88 16.32 21.39
CA LEU A 189 -7.20 15.64 20.13
C LEU A 189 -7.38 14.13 20.33
N ARG A 190 -6.47 13.51 21.10
CA ARG A 190 -6.48 12.07 21.34
C ARG A 190 -7.65 11.62 22.22
N TYR A 191 -8.01 12.40 23.24
CA TYR A 191 -9.25 12.18 24.00
C TYR A 191 -10.48 12.30 23.09
N ALA A 192 -10.57 13.34 22.26
CA ALA A 192 -11.69 13.50 21.33
C ALA A 192 -11.82 12.31 20.36
N TYR A 193 -10.71 11.84 19.80
CA TYR A 193 -10.69 10.65 18.95
C TYR A 193 -11.11 9.39 19.72
N GLN A 194 -10.63 9.19 20.95
CA GLN A 194 -11.01 8.05 21.75
C GLN A 194 -12.51 8.08 22.09
N ILE A 195 -13.05 9.24 22.47
CA ILE A 195 -14.50 9.43 22.73
C ILE A 195 -15.31 9.12 21.47
N GLN A 196 -14.90 9.63 20.30
CA GLN A 196 -15.53 9.34 19.02
C GLN A 196 -15.61 7.83 18.76
N ARG A 197 -14.49 7.10 18.97
CA ARG A 197 -14.45 5.65 18.83
C ARG A 197 -15.40 4.96 19.80
N LEU A 198 -15.38 5.34 21.08
CA LEU A 198 -16.23 4.73 22.11
C LEU A 198 -17.71 4.82 21.74
N TYR A 199 -18.20 6.00 21.34
CA TYR A 199 -19.57 6.14 20.86
C TYR A 199 -19.85 5.28 19.63
N ARG A 200 -18.94 5.23 18.67
CA ARG A 200 -19.12 4.42 17.45
C ARG A 200 -19.23 2.93 17.78
N TYR A 201 -18.30 2.39 18.58
CA TYR A 201 -18.31 0.99 18.96
C TYR A 201 -19.52 0.65 19.83
N ALA A 202 -20.05 1.61 20.60
CA ALA A 202 -21.30 1.45 21.32
C ALA A 202 -22.57 1.53 20.44
N GLY A 203 -22.44 1.75 19.12
CA GLY A 203 -23.56 1.89 18.19
C GLY A 203 -24.15 3.31 18.11
N ASN A 204 -23.60 4.29 18.83
CA ASN A 204 -24.08 5.67 18.82
C ASN A 204 -23.33 6.52 17.77
N ALA A 205 -23.63 6.27 16.50
CA ALA A 205 -23.01 6.98 15.38
C ALA A 205 -23.23 8.51 15.43
N GLN A 206 -24.41 8.95 15.90
CA GLN A 206 -24.74 10.38 15.98
C GLN A 206 -23.84 11.12 16.98
N GLN A 207 -23.64 10.59 18.19
CA GLN A 207 -22.72 11.23 19.15
C GLN A 207 -21.27 11.14 18.68
N SER A 208 -20.88 10.04 18.04
CA SER A 208 -19.55 9.91 17.43
C SER A 208 -19.28 11.02 16.40
N LYS A 209 -20.27 11.28 15.52
CA LYS A 209 -20.24 12.35 14.53
C LYS A 209 -20.13 13.73 15.16
N MET A 210 -20.97 14.04 16.15
CA MET A 210 -20.98 15.34 16.85
C MET A 210 -19.63 15.64 17.53
N VAL A 211 -18.99 14.62 18.11
CA VAL A 211 -17.66 14.78 18.73
C VAL A 211 -16.62 15.18 17.70
N TYR A 212 -16.62 14.57 16.51
CA TYR A 212 -15.73 14.93 15.42
C TYR A 212 -15.93 16.37 14.94
N GLU A 213 -17.18 16.73 14.62
CA GLU A 213 -17.53 18.06 14.11
C GLU A 213 -17.16 19.16 15.10
N LYS A 214 -17.44 18.96 16.40
CA LYS A 214 -17.22 19.97 17.43
C LYS A 214 -15.74 20.10 17.85
N HIS A 215 -14.99 19.00 17.88
CA HIS A 215 -13.68 18.98 18.55
C HIS A 215 -12.48 18.69 17.63
N MET A 216 -12.70 18.19 16.41
CA MET A 216 -11.60 17.69 15.56
C MET A 216 -11.58 18.31 14.15
N LEU A 217 -12.74 18.66 13.59
CA LEU A 217 -12.84 19.18 12.22
C LEU A 217 -11.90 20.36 11.94
N ASN A 218 -11.87 21.34 12.85
CA ASN A 218 -11.06 22.56 12.73
C ASN A 218 -9.78 22.53 13.57
N ASN A 219 -9.36 21.36 14.07
CA ASN A 219 -8.14 21.26 14.87
C ASN A 219 -6.90 21.47 13.98
N PRO A 220 -5.98 22.40 14.29
CA PRO A 220 -4.81 22.70 13.46
C PRO A 220 -3.68 21.68 13.60
N SER A 221 -3.81 20.68 14.47
CA SER A 221 -2.79 19.65 14.70
C SER A 221 -2.43 18.88 13.43
N THR A 222 -1.14 18.56 13.34
CA THR A 222 -0.55 17.71 12.29
C THR A 222 -0.48 16.24 12.68
N SER A 223 -1.05 15.86 13.83
CA SER A 223 -1.06 14.46 14.29
C SER A 223 -1.85 13.55 13.33
N ALA A 224 -1.33 12.34 13.10
CA ALA A 224 -1.97 11.29 12.31
C ALA A 224 -3.38 10.96 12.82
N VAL A 225 -3.63 11.15 14.12
CA VAL A 225 -4.92 10.94 14.79
C VAL A 225 -6.04 11.77 14.13
N LYS A 226 -5.73 12.93 13.55
CA LYS A 226 -6.73 13.74 12.82
C LYS A 226 -7.29 12.99 11.61
N GLY A 227 -6.42 12.33 10.85
CA GLY A 227 -6.83 11.48 9.74
C GLY A 227 -7.53 10.20 10.20
N TRP A 228 -7.12 9.63 11.32
CA TRP A 228 -7.81 8.48 11.91
C TRP A 228 -9.24 8.83 12.31
N ALA A 229 -9.43 9.98 12.96
CA ALA A 229 -10.75 10.51 13.30
C ALA A 229 -11.59 10.81 12.05
N MET A 230 -10.97 11.37 11.00
CA MET A 230 -11.62 11.63 9.71
C MET A 230 -12.10 10.35 9.05
N SER A 231 -11.31 9.26 9.09
CA SER A 231 -11.74 7.97 8.52
C SER A 231 -12.97 7.38 9.23
N GLN A 232 -13.05 7.55 10.56
CA GLN A 232 -14.23 7.16 11.33
C GLN A 232 -15.44 8.02 10.93
N TYR A 233 -15.27 9.33 10.87
CA TYR A 233 -16.32 10.24 10.44
C TYR A 233 -16.82 9.93 9.01
N ALA A 234 -15.91 9.72 8.05
CA ALA A 234 -16.23 9.34 6.67
C ALA A 234 -17.07 8.06 6.61
N GLY A 235 -16.76 7.07 7.45
CA GLY A 235 -17.55 5.85 7.57
C GLY A 235 -18.99 6.10 8.05
N ILE A 236 -19.20 7.06 8.97
CA ILE A 236 -20.55 7.44 9.44
C ILE A 236 -21.31 8.17 8.31
N ILE A 237 -20.66 9.14 7.66
CA ILE A 237 -21.22 9.89 6.53
C ILE A 237 -21.65 8.95 5.40
N ARG A 238 -20.88 7.88 5.13
CA ARG A 238 -21.27 6.84 4.17
C ARG A 238 -22.55 6.14 4.58
N THR A 239 -22.69 5.75 5.86
CA THR A 239 -23.91 5.07 6.36
C THR A 239 -25.14 5.97 6.36
N GLU A 240 -24.97 7.29 6.37
CA GLU A 240 -26.05 8.28 6.19
C GLU A 240 -26.47 8.46 4.72
N GLY A 241 -25.88 7.71 3.78
CA GLY A 241 -26.18 7.80 2.34
C GLY A 241 -25.44 8.93 1.61
N LYS A 242 -24.59 9.71 2.30
CA LYS A 242 -23.82 10.80 1.70
C LYS A 242 -22.52 10.30 1.06
N ILE A 243 -22.67 9.41 0.08
CA ILE A 243 -21.56 8.65 -0.52
C ILE A 243 -20.46 9.53 -1.13
N ASN A 244 -20.83 10.63 -1.80
CA ASN A 244 -19.85 11.52 -2.45
C ASN A 244 -19.00 12.29 -1.43
N GLU A 245 -19.62 12.73 -0.33
CA GLU A 245 -18.92 13.40 0.78
C GLU A 245 -17.99 12.41 1.48
N ALA A 246 -18.46 11.17 1.73
CA ALA A 246 -17.65 10.12 2.32
C ALA A 246 -16.42 9.79 1.45
N ALA A 247 -16.61 9.65 0.13
CA ALA A 247 -15.52 9.42 -0.80
C ALA A 247 -14.49 10.55 -0.77
N TYR A 248 -14.93 11.81 -0.76
CA TYR A 248 -14.04 12.97 -0.62
C TYR A 248 -13.24 12.92 0.70
N LEU A 249 -13.87 12.55 1.82
CA LEU A 249 -13.16 12.41 3.10
C LEU A 249 -12.14 11.28 3.06
N PHE A 250 -12.47 10.14 2.43
CA PHE A 250 -11.51 9.04 2.25
C PHE A 250 -10.35 9.41 1.32
N SER A 251 -10.56 10.22 0.27
CA SER A 251 -9.46 10.70 -0.57
C SER A 251 -8.50 11.61 0.20
N LYS A 252 -9.00 12.37 1.17
CA LYS A 252 -8.15 13.15 2.08
C LYS A 252 -7.32 12.26 2.99
N VAL A 253 -7.92 11.22 3.60
CA VAL A 253 -7.20 10.25 4.44
C VAL A 253 -6.14 9.51 3.62
N PHE A 254 -6.46 9.10 2.39
CA PHE A 254 -5.52 8.47 1.47
C PHE A 254 -4.26 9.33 1.24
N ALA A 255 -4.45 10.65 1.07
CA ALA A 255 -3.36 11.59 0.89
C ALA A 255 -2.53 11.79 2.16
N SER A 256 -3.17 12.01 3.31
CA SER A 256 -2.50 12.45 4.54
C SER A 256 -1.99 11.34 5.47
N ASN A 257 -2.47 10.10 5.32
CA ASN A 257 -2.21 9.01 6.28
C ASN A 257 -1.64 7.77 5.58
N PRO A 258 -0.31 7.72 5.34
CA PRO A 258 0.32 6.58 4.70
C PRO A 258 0.09 5.23 5.41
N GLU A 259 -0.12 5.25 6.73
CA GLU A 259 -0.41 4.08 7.57
C GLU A 259 -1.86 3.59 7.53
N ARG A 260 -2.72 4.28 6.76
CA ARG A 260 -4.13 3.93 6.54
C ARG A 260 -4.56 4.10 5.09
N ARG A 261 -3.59 4.18 4.17
CA ARG A 261 -3.86 4.54 2.78
C ARG A 261 -4.65 3.44 2.08
N ILE A 262 -4.30 2.18 2.30
CA ILE A 262 -5.03 1.02 1.76
C ILE A 262 -6.47 1.00 2.29
N MET A 263 -6.67 1.21 3.60
CA MET A 263 -8.02 1.27 4.17
C MET A 263 -8.85 2.39 3.54
N ALA A 264 -8.27 3.58 3.40
CA ALA A 264 -8.95 4.73 2.79
C ALA A 264 -9.28 4.48 1.32
N TYR A 265 -8.36 3.88 0.56
CA TYR A 265 -8.56 3.47 -0.83
C TYR A 265 -9.71 2.47 -0.98
N ARG A 266 -9.73 1.40 -0.20
CA ARG A 266 -10.82 0.41 -0.24
C ARG A 266 -12.17 1.05 0.10
N ASN A 267 -12.21 1.86 1.16
CA ASN A 267 -13.44 2.54 1.57
C ASN A 267 -13.90 3.61 0.57
N TYR A 268 -12.98 4.29 -0.11
CA TYR A 268 -13.29 5.20 -1.21
C TYR A 268 -14.11 4.47 -2.28
N PHE A 269 -13.64 3.31 -2.75
CA PHE A 269 -14.34 2.57 -3.81
C PHE A 269 -15.59 1.84 -3.34
N TRP A 270 -15.68 1.44 -2.07
CA TRP A 270 -16.92 0.91 -1.49
C TRP A 270 -18.05 1.94 -1.38
N THR A 271 -17.79 3.22 -1.60
CA THR A 271 -18.87 4.23 -1.72
C THR A 271 -19.60 4.16 -3.06
N ASP A 272 -18.99 3.59 -4.11
CA ASP A 272 -19.40 3.69 -5.52
C ASP A 272 -19.66 5.14 -6.03
N ALA A 273 -19.08 6.13 -5.35
CA ALA A 273 -19.19 7.53 -5.75
C ALA A 273 -18.54 7.76 -7.11
N LYS A 274 -19.16 8.60 -7.95
CA LYS A 274 -18.61 8.96 -9.26
C LYS A 274 -17.64 10.13 -9.10
N ILE A 275 -16.47 10.03 -9.73
CA ILE A 275 -15.38 11.01 -9.58
C ILE A 275 -15.85 12.47 -9.78
N LYS A 276 -16.68 12.73 -10.79
CA LYS A 276 -17.25 14.06 -11.09
C LYS A 276 -18.02 14.67 -9.91
N ASP A 277 -18.67 13.83 -9.11
CA ASP A 277 -19.47 14.26 -7.96
C ASP A 277 -18.62 14.43 -6.71
N VAL A 278 -17.56 13.63 -6.57
CA VAL A 278 -16.56 13.80 -5.50
C VAL A 278 -15.75 15.08 -5.70
N LEU A 279 -15.37 15.40 -6.94
CA LEU A 279 -14.61 16.61 -7.29
C LEU A 279 -15.31 17.91 -6.86
N LYS A 280 -16.65 17.92 -6.74
CA LYS A 280 -17.43 19.08 -6.26
C LYS A 280 -17.12 19.47 -4.81
N PHE A 281 -16.55 18.56 -4.03
CA PHE A 281 -16.15 18.82 -2.64
C PHE A 281 -14.72 19.36 -2.50
N ALA A 282 -13.89 19.23 -3.54
CA ALA A 282 -12.51 19.66 -3.50
C ALA A 282 -12.41 21.19 -3.47
N LYS A 283 -11.60 21.71 -2.55
CA LYS A 283 -11.41 23.16 -2.34
C LYS A 283 -10.11 23.69 -2.91
N THR A 284 -9.13 22.81 -3.13
CA THR A 284 -7.80 23.16 -3.64
C THR A 284 -7.41 22.22 -4.77
N ASP A 285 -6.46 22.64 -5.60
CA ASP A 285 -5.97 21.78 -6.69
C ASP A 285 -5.25 20.54 -6.15
N SER A 286 -4.60 20.63 -4.99
CA SER A 286 -4.05 19.45 -4.30
C SER A 286 -5.14 18.45 -3.93
N GLU A 287 -6.31 18.90 -3.45
CA GLU A 287 -7.44 18.00 -3.18
C GLU A 287 -8.00 17.36 -4.46
N LYS A 288 -8.07 18.12 -5.57
CA LYS A 288 -8.45 17.57 -6.88
C LYS A 288 -7.43 16.52 -7.37
N ALA A 289 -6.14 16.81 -7.26
CA ALA A 289 -5.05 15.90 -7.62
C ALA A 289 -5.16 14.58 -6.84
N ASN A 290 -5.48 14.64 -5.55
CA ASN A 290 -5.69 13.43 -4.74
C ASN A 290 -6.91 12.62 -5.19
N ILE A 291 -8.00 13.26 -5.59
CA ILE A 291 -9.21 12.58 -6.12
C ILE A 291 -8.92 11.95 -7.49
N TRP A 292 -8.23 12.65 -8.39
CA TRP A 292 -7.81 12.07 -9.67
C TRP A 292 -6.85 10.90 -9.46
N GLY A 293 -5.84 11.06 -8.61
CA GLY A 293 -4.84 10.01 -8.46
C GLY A 293 -5.33 8.77 -7.72
N ILE A 294 -6.23 8.90 -6.73
CA ILE A 294 -6.84 7.71 -6.10
C ILE A 294 -7.66 6.89 -7.11
N ASN A 295 -8.32 7.54 -8.09
CA ASN A 295 -9.03 6.86 -9.18
C ASN A 295 -8.07 6.24 -10.20
N GLY A 296 -6.96 6.91 -10.52
CA GLY A 296 -5.93 6.37 -11.42
C GLY A 296 -5.30 5.06 -10.93
N PHE A 297 -5.29 4.80 -9.62
CA PHE A 297 -4.82 3.52 -9.09
C PHE A 297 -5.78 2.34 -9.31
N ARG A 298 -7.08 2.60 -9.47
CA ARG A 298 -8.08 1.54 -9.71
C ARG A 298 -8.05 1.00 -11.13
N ASN A 299 -7.61 1.81 -12.10
CA ASN A 299 -7.65 1.43 -13.51
C ASN A 299 -6.49 0.46 -13.85
N PRO A 300 -6.79 -0.82 -14.17
CA PRO A 300 -5.77 -1.76 -14.62
C PRO A 300 -5.35 -1.51 -16.08
N ASP A 301 -6.22 -0.90 -16.87
CA ASP A 301 -5.99 -0.61 -18.29
C ASP A 301 -5.17 0.66 -18.50
N SER A 302 -4.78 0.94 -19.74
CA SER A 302 -4.09 2.18 -20.15
C SER A 302 -4.83 3.44 -19.68
N ASP A 303 -4.13 4.33 -18.98
CA ASP A 303 -4.74 5.51 -18.35
C ASP A 303 -3.82 6.74 -18.36
N ILE A 304 -4.01 7.59 -19.37
CA ILE A 304 -3.35 8.90 -19.43
C ILE A 304 -4.20 10.02 -18.80
N GLU A 305 -5.51 9.83 -18.66
CA GLU A 305 -6.43 10.89 -18.23
C GLU A 305 -6.14 11.29 -16.79
N HIS A 306 -6.15 10.34 -15.86
CA HIS A 306 -5.91 10.63 -14.45
C HIS A 306 -4.50 11.21 -14.24
N LEU A 307 -3.50 10.70 -14.95
CA LEU A 307 -2.13 11.23 -14.88
C LEU A 307 -2.07 12.70 -15.34
N LYS A 308 -2.72 13.04 -16.46
CA LYS A 308 -2.78 14.43 -16.96
C LYS A 308 -3.49 15.34 -15.99
N GLU A 309 -4.62 14.90 -15.44
CA GLU A 309 -5.41 15.72 -14.51
C GLU A 309 -4.67 15.97 -13.19
N VAL A 310 -3.95 14.97 -12.66
CA VAL A 310 -3.06 15.18 -11.50
C VAL A 310 -1.99 16.22 -11.83
N TYR A 311 -1.33 16.11 -12.99
CA TYR A 311 -0.30 17.06 -13.41
C TYR A 311 -0.85 18.48 -13.61
N ASN A 312 -2.03 18.61 -14.21
CA ASN A 312 -2.69 19.89 -14.44
C ASN A 312 -3.09 20.57 -13.12
N CYS A 313 -3.54 19.79 -12.14
CA CYS A 313 -3.88 20.28 -10.81
C CYS A 313 -2.63 20.72 -10.04
N GLU A 314 -1.63 19.85 -9.94
CA GLU A 314 -0.41 20.13 -9.17
C GLU A 314 0.79 19.40 -9.80
N PRO A 315 1.59 20.07 -10.66
CA PRO A 315 2.65 19.44 -11.43
C PRO A 315 3.66 18.65 -10.60
N ASN A 316 3.98 19.11 -9.39
CA ASN A 316 4.96 18.48 -8.50
C ASN A 316 4.34 17.50 -7.50
N HIS A 317 3.05 17.18 -7.65
CA HIS A 317 2.39 16.22 -6.78
C HIS A 317 3.04 14.82 -6.92
N PRO A 318 3.33 14.11 -5.82
CA PRO A 318 3.95 12.77 -5.87
C PRO A 318 3.17 11.72 -6.68
N LEU A 319 1.88 11.96 -6.93
CA LEU A 319 1.04 11.08 -7.75
C LEU A 319 1.38 11.15 -9.25
N VAL A 320 2.01 12.24 -9.74
CA VAL A 320 2.44 12.34 -11.14
C VAL A 320 3.45 11.24 -11.45
N SER A 321 4.50 11.11 -10.64
CA SER A 321 5.51 10.05 -10.84
C SER A 321 4.96 8.66 -10.55
N ALA A 322 4.13 8.50 -9.52
CA ALA A 322 3.54 7.21 -9.19
C ALA A 322 2.64 6.65 -10.31
N LEU A 323 1.78 7.48 -10.90
CA LEU A 323 0.91 7.07 -12.00
C LEU A 323 1.68 6.89 -13.31
N LEU A 324 2.63 7.78 -13.63
CA LEU A 324 3.45 7.63 -14.85
C LEU A 324 4.23 6.31 -14.83
N MET A 325 4.81 5.95 -13.68
CA MET A 325 5.51 4.68 -13.53
C MET A 325 4.56 3.47 -13.71
N ARG A 326 3.32 3.52 -13.20
CA ARG A 326 2.33 2.47 -13.48
C ARG A 326 2.08 2.31 -14.97
N GLU A 327 1.95 3.41 -15.71
CA GLU A 327 1.76 3.36 -17.16
C GLU A 327 2.98 2.80 -17.90
N VAL A 328 4.21 3.12 -17.45
CA VAL A 328 5.44 2.51 -17.97
C VAL A 328 5.43 0.99 -17.73
N ASN A 329 5.08 0.55 -16.51
CA ASN A 329 5.03 -0.86 -16.16
C ASN A 329 3.96 -1.63 -16.93
N LYS A 330 2.77 -1.04 -17.15
CA LYS A 330 1.72 -1.59 -18.03
C LYS A 330 2.24 -1.78 -19.46
N LEU A 331 2.90 -0.75 -20.02
CA LEU A 331 3.47 -0.81 -21.35
C LEU A 331 4.56 -1.88 -21.45
N GLU A 332 5.38 -2.02 -20.42
CA GLU A 332 6.42 -3.04 -20.35
C GLU A 332 5.82 -4.45 -20.43
N GLN A 333 4.84 -4.74 -19.58
CA GLN A 333 4.11 -6.01 -19.57
C GLN A 333 3.43 -6.30 -20.92
N ASN A 334 2.87 -5.28 -21.57
CA ASN A 334 2.07 -5.46 -22.78
C ASN A 334 2.90 -5.53 -24.07
N LEU A 335 4.11 -4.96 -24.10
CA LEU A 335 4.90 -4.81 -25.34
C LEU A 335 6.23 -5.57 -25.34
N LEU A 336 6.82 -5.85 -24.18
CA LEU A 336 8.10 -6.55 -24.10
C LEU A 336 7.89 -8.02 -23.75
N GLU A 337 8.04 -8.91 -24.73
CA GLU A 337 7.80 -10.35 -24.55
C GLU A 337 8.56 -10.99 -23.38
N LYS A 338 9.75 -10.45 -23.07
CA LYS A 338 10.65 -10.92 -22.00
C LYS A 338 10.47 -10.20 -20.65
N SER A 339 9.67 -9.14 -20.60
CA SER A 339 9.25 -8.53 -19.32
C SER A 339 7.78 -8.82 -19.10
N LYS A 340 7.52 -9.70 -18.14
CA LYS A 340 6.15 -10.09 -17.79
C LYS A 340 5.96 -9.89 -16.31
N LEU A 341 5.59 -8.69 -15.87
CA LEU A 341 5.41 -8.36 -14.43
C LEU A 341 4.44 -9.28 -13.68
N SER A 342 3.64 -10.06 -14.41
CA SER A 342 2.85 -11.18 -13.90
C SER A 342 2.64 -12.23 -14.99
N LEU A 343 2.60 -13.52 -14.63
CA LEU A 343 2.01 -14.58 -15.46
C LEU A 343 0.75 -15.10 -14.77
N ASN A 344 -0.43 -14.88 -15.36
CA ASN A 344 -1.60 -15.62 -14.93
C ASN A 344 -1.43 -17.08 -15.37
N PHE A 345 -1.77 -18.06 -14.52
CA PHE A 345 -1.83 -19.47 -14.92
C PHE A 345 -2.78 -19.67 -16.12
N VAL A 346 -3.86 -18.87 -16.18
CA VAL A 346 -4.72 -18.80 -17.36
C VAL A 346 -3.96 -18.21 -18.54
N ASP A 347 -3.16 -17.15 -18.40
CA ASP A 347 -2.31 -16.60 -19.49
C ASP A 347 -1.17 -17.53 -19.89
N ALA A 348 -0.71 -18.43 -19.02
CA ALA A 348 0.28 -19.44 -19.35
C ALA A 348 -0.36 -20.61 -20.14
N LEU A 349 -1.58 -21.00 -19.78
CA LEU A 349 -2.39 -21.99 -20.51
C LEU A 349 -3.00 -21.42 -21.80
N THR A 350 -3.43 -20.16 -21.80
CA THR A 350 -3.91 -19.43 -22.98
C THR A 350 -2.78 -18.84 -23.77
N ALA A 351 -1.56 -18.63 -23.28
CA ALA A 351 -0.42 -18.42 -24.19
C ALA A 351 -0.26 -19.60 -25.17
N GLN A 352 -0.79 -20.79 -24.83
CA GLN A 352 -0.89 -21.93 -25.72
C GLN A 352 -2.19 -21.94 -26.59
N TRP A 353 -3.24 -21.17 -26.24
CA TRP A 353 -4.52 -21.08 -26.97
C TRP A 353 -4.76 -19.71 -27.69
N ASP A 354 -4.50 -18.57 -27.04
CA ASP A 354 -4.42 -17.19 -27.57
C ASP A 354 -3.23 -16.96 -28.51
N TYR A 355 -2.29 -17.90 -28.64
CA TYR A 355 -1.35 -17.88 -29.76
C TYR A 355 -2.08 -17.83 -31.13
N TYR A 356 -3.36 -18.22 -31.17
CA TYR A 356 -4.24 -18.18 -32.35
C TYR A 356 -5.42 -17.19 -32.25
N GLY A 357 -5.41 -16.24 -31.29
CA GLY A 357 -6.53 -15.30 -31.08
C GLY A 357 -6.61 -14.18 -32.15
N PRO A 358 -7.79 -13.92 -32.76
CA PRO A 358 -7.94 -12.97 -33.88
C PRO A 358 -7.73 -11.48 -33.55
N ASN A 359 -7.52 -11.10 -32.29
CA ASN A 359 -7.45 -9.69 -31.84
C ASN A 359 -6.05 -9.21 -31.41
N ARG A 360 -4.99 -10.02 -31.59
CA ARG A 360 -3.62 -9.68 -31.16
C ARG A 360 -3.10 -8.40 -31.79
N ASP A 361 -3.32 -8.24 -33.09
CA ASP A 361 -2.86 -7.06 -33.83
C ASP A 361 -3.58 -5.80 -33.36
N SER A 362 -4.86 -5.89 -33.00
CA SER A 362 -5.64 -4.78 -32.46
C SER A 362 -5.12 -4.34 -31.09
N LEU A 363 -4.87 -5.30 -30.18
CA LEU A 363 -4.33 -5.02 -28.85
C LEU A 363 -2.90 -4.47 -28.92
N ARG A 364 -2.05 -5.04 -29.77
CA ARG A 364 -0.69 -4.52 -30.00
C ARG A 364 -0.73 -3.10 -30.57
N THR A 365 -1.62 -2.82 -31.51
CA THR A 365 -1.79 -1.47 -32.09
C THR A 365 -2.26 -0.47 -31.03
N ALA A 366 -3.20 -0.86 -30.17
CA ALA A 366 -3.66 -0.03 -29.05
C ALA A 366 -2.53 0.28 -28.07
N ASN A 367 -1.73 -0.72 -27.70
CA ASN A 367 -0.58 -0.54 -26.80
C ASN A 367 0.53 0.33 -27.42
N ILE A 368 0.80 0.22 -28.72
CA ILE A 368 1.74 1.11 -29.42
C ILE A 368 1.22 2.55 -29.45
N LYS A 369 -0.08 2.76 -29.65
CA LYS A 369 -0.70 4.09 -29.57
C LYS A 369 -0.60 4.66 -28.15
N HIS A 370 -0.79 3.82 -27.13
CA HIS A 370 -0.62 4.21 -25.73
C HIS A 370 0.84 4.57 -25.43
N LEU A 371 1.81 3.77 -25.89
CA LEU A 371 3.24 4.05 -25.77
C LEU A 371 3.58 5.46 -26.28
N LYS A 372 3.15 5.79 -27.50
CA LYS A 372 3.33 7.13 -28.08
C LYS A 372 2.72 8.24 -27.24
N THR A 373 1.56 7.97 -26.65
CA THR A 373 0.83 8.93 -25.81
C THR A 373 1.59 9.18 -24.50
N ILE A 374 2.03 8.13 -23.81
CA ILE A 374 2.79 8.23 -22.56
C ILE A 374 4.19 8.80 -22.81
N ASN A 375 4.87 8.40 -23.88
CA ASN A 375 6.18 8.95 -24.24
C ASN A 375 6.10 10.45 -24.54
N SER A 376 5.09 10.89 -25.31
CA SER A 376 4.86 12.31 -25.57
C SER A 376 4.65 13.10 -24.27
N PHE A 377 3.90 12.53 -23.31
CA PHE A 377 3.73 13.14 -22.00
C PHE A 377 5.05 13.19 -21.21
N ALA A 378 5.83 12.12 -21.18
CA ALA A 378 7.13 12.06 -20.50
C ALA A 378 8.14 13.06 -21.10
N LEU A 379 8.20 13.18 -22.42
CA LEU A 379 9.02 14.18 -23.13
C LEU A 379 8.60 15.61 -22.79
N ALA A 380 7.30 15.86 -22.67
CA ALA A 380 6.78 17.15 -22.24
C ALA A 380 7.18 17.46 -20.79
N LEU A 381 7.10 16.49 -19.88
CA LEU A 381 7.58 16.66 -18.49
C LEU A 381 9.09 16.97 -18.45
N ALA A 382 9.89 16.25 -19.23
CA ALA A 382 11.34 16.40 -19.33
C ALA A 382 11.79 17.74 -19.95
N SER A 383 10.89 18.41 -20.67
CA SER A 383 11.14 19.72 -21.28
C SER A 383 10.54 20.88 -20.48
N ASN A 384 9.62 20.58 -19.56
CA ASN A 384 8.86 21.58 -18.82
C ASN A 384 9.41 21.79 -17.40
N GLN A 385 9.98 22.96 -17.16
CA GLN A 385 10.53 23.38 -15.86
C GLN A 385 9.51 23.44 -14.71
N LYS A 386 8.19 23.36 -14.99
CA LYS A 386 7.17 23.25 -13.94
C LYS A 386 7.27 21.95 -13.15
N TYR A 387 7.76 20.87 -13.76
CA TYR A 387 8.01 19.61 -13.08
C TYR A 387 9.43 19.59 -12.52
N GLN A 388 9.59 19.41 -11.22
CA GLN A 388 10.88 19.55 -10.54
C GLN A 388 11.71 18.27 -10.58
N GLN A 389 11.09 17.09 -10.72
CA GLN A 389 11.81 15.81 -10.76
C GLN A 389 12.36 15.51 -12.16
N GLN A 390 13.20 16.42 -12.68
CA GLN A 390 13.74 16.36 -14.04
C GLN A 390 14.55 15.09 -14.33
N GLY A 391 15.29 14.57 -13.35
CA GLY A 391 16.00 13.30 -13.49
C GLY A 391 15.06 12.13 -13.78
N PHE A 392 13.97 12.00 -13.02
CA PHE A 392 12.94 10.98 -13.26
C PHE A 392 12.26 11.15 -14.62
N ALA A 393 11.89 12.38 -14.99
CA ALA A 393 11.23 12.64 -16.26
C ALA A 393 12.11 12.27 -17.46
N ASN A 394 13.39 12.69 -17.46
CA ASN A 394 14.32 12.39 -18.54
C ASN A 394 14.65 10.90 -18.65
N ILE A 395 14.86 10.20 -17.52
CA ILE A 395 15.08 8.74 -17.52
C ILE A 395 13.85 8.00 -18.07
N THR A 396 12.65 8.41 -17.65
CA THR A 396 11.39 7.79 -18.10
C THR A 396 11.15 8.02 -19.60
N ALA A 397 11.37 9.26 -20.07
CA ALA A 397 11.27 9.60 -21.49
C ALA A 397 12.30 8.83 -22.33
N ALA A 398 13.53 8.66 -21.82
CA ALA A 398 14.55 7.86 -22.49
C ALA A 398 14.13 6.40 -22.62
N TYR A 399 13.62 5.80 -21.54
CA TYR A 399 13.14 4.43 -21.54
C TYR A 399 11.99 4.19 -22.53
N LEU A 400 10.99 5.08 -22.53
CA LEU A 400 9.86 4.97 -23.46
C LEU A 400 10.27 5.22 -24.92
N SER A 401 11.22 6.14 -25.16
CA SER A 401 11.78 6.37 -26.50
C SER A 401 12.56 5.16 -27.01
N TRP A 402 13.27 4.46 -26.11
CA TRP A 402 13.89 3.17 -26.44
C TRP A 402 12.85 2.10 -26.79
N MET A 403 11.74 1.99 -26.05
CA MET A 403 10.63 1.07 -26.39
C MET A 403 10.02 1.38 -27.77
N GLU A 404 10.08 2.64 -28.22
CA GLU A 404 9.67 3.06 -29.57
C GLU A 404 10.73 2.82 -30.66
N ASN A 405 11.89 2.25 -30.32
CA ASN A 405 13.08 2.13 -31.18
C ASN A 405 13.64 3.48 -31.64
N ASN A 406 13.55 4.51 -30.80
CA ASN A 406 14.08 5.84 -31.06
C ASN A 406 15.26 6.15 -30.12
N ASP A 407 16.36 5.44 -30.35
CA ASP A 407 17.56 5.51 -29.51
C ASP A 407 18.19 6.91 -29.50
N ASP A 408 18.10 7.67 -30.59
CA ASP A 408 18.62 9.05 -30.68
C ASP A 408 17.92 10.00 -29.71
N VAL A 409 16.58 9.92 -29.63
CA VAL A 409 15.81 10.69 -28.66
C VAL A 409 16.11 10.20 -27.24
N ALA A 410 16.23 8.88 -27.05
CA ALA A 410 16.53 8.30 -25.76
C ALA A 410 17.88 8.81 -25.20
N LEU A 411 18.94 8.81 -26.02
CA LEU A 411 20.25 9.33 -25.65
C LEU A 411 20.21 10.83 -25.32
N LYS A 412 19.53 11.65 -26.14
CA LYS A 412 19.36 13.09 -25.87
C LYS A 412 18.62 13.39 -24.58
N CYS A 413 17.71 12.51 -24.15
CA CYS A 413 17.06 12.62 -22.84
C CYS A 413 18.06 12.31 -21.72
N LEU A 414 18.86 11.26 -21.84
CA LEU A 414 19.85 10.88 -20.82
C LEU A 414 20.98 11.91 -20.67
N GLU A 415 21.39 12.59 -21.74
CA GLU A 415 22.39 13.68 -21.70
C GLU A 415 21.98 14.85 -20.78
N LYS A 416 20.67 15.05 -20.57
CA LYS A 416 20.14 16.10 -19.68
C LYS A 416 20.14 15.70 -18.21
N VAL A 417 20.46 14.44 -17.89
CA VAL A 417 20.39 13.92 -16.53
C VAL A 417 21.68 14.23 -15.78
N ASP A 418 21.59 15.05 -14.74
CA ASP A 418 22.68 15.16 -13.76
C ASP A 418 22.69 13.93 -12.84
N PHE A 419 23.51 12.95 -13.21
CA PHE A 419 23.64 11.68 -12.51
C PHE A 419 23.95 11.85 -11.01
N ASN A 420 24.69 12.88 -10.61
CA ASN A 420 25.12 13.04 -9.22
C ASN A 420 23.97 13.40 -8.28
N THR A 421 22.97 14.11 -8.80
CA THR A 421 21.77 14.55 -8.06
C THR A 421 20.72 13.46 -7.86
N LEU A 422 20.83 12.35 -8.60
CA LEU A 422 19.85 11.26 -8.56
C LEU A 422 19.87 10.50 -7.23
N SER A 423 18.69 10.05 -6.80
CA SER A 423 18.56 9.05 -5.74
C SER A 423 19.24 7.74 -6.14
N PRO A 424 19.67 6.90 -5.18
CA PRO A 424 20.28 5.60 -5.51
C PRO A 424 19.45 4.75 -6.48
N LYS A 425 18.13 4.69 -6.29
CA LYS A 425 17.22 3.96 -7.17
C LYS A 425 17.17 4.52 -8.60
N LEU A 426 17.17 5.85 -8.74
CA LEU A 426 17.20 6.48 -10.05
C LEU A 426 18.55 6.32 -10.74
N LYS A 427 19.67 6.28 -10.00
CA LYS A 427 20.99 5.93 -10.55
C LYS A 427 20.99 4.53 -11.13
N ASP A 428 20.40 3.58 -10.41
CA ASP A 428 20.28 2.20 -10.87
C ASP A 428 19.39 2.12 -12.12
N GLN A 429 18.23 2.80 -12.13
CA GLN A 429 17.35 2.85 -13.30
C GLN A 429 17.99 3.53 -14.52
N TYR A 430 18.75 4.60 -14.30
CA TYR A 430 19.52 5.27 -15.35
C TYR A 430 20.49 4.28 -16.03
N ARG A 431 21.23 3.51 -15.23
CA ARG A 431 22.21 2.54 -15.74
C ARG A 431 21.56 1.39 -16.52
N ILE A 432 20.41 0.90 -16.05
CA ILE A 432 19.61 -0.10 -16.79
C ILE A 432 19.16 0.48 -18.14
N THR A 433 18.64 1.71 -18.14
CA THR A 433 18.18 2.38 -19.36
C THR A 433 19.32 2.59 -20.35
N VAL A 434 20.51 3.02 -19.90
CA VAL A 434 21.73 3.11 -20.72
C VAL A 434 22.10 1.75 -21.31
N LEU A 435 22.06 0.68 -20.50
CA LEU A 435 22.41 -0.66 -20.93
C LEU A 435 21.50 -1.13 -22.08
N LEU A 436 20.19 -0.91 -21.95
CA LEU A 436 19.20 -1.30 -22.97
C LEU A 436 19.38 -0.56 -24.29
N ILE A 437 19.58 0.75 -24.23
CA ILE A 437 19.82 1.58 -25.43
C ILE A 437 21.09 1.12 -26.14
N LYS A 438 22.19 0.94 -25.41
CA LYS A 438 23.46 0.49 -26.00
C LYS A 438 23.37 -0.94 -26.54
N ALA A 439 22.68 -1.84 -25.84
CA ALA A 439 22.48 -3.21 -26.31
C ALA A 439 21.67 -3.27 -27.62
N ASN A 440 20.74 -2.33 -27.84
CA ASN A 440 19.97 -2.24 -29.08
C ASN A 440 20.85 -1.89 -30.31
N GLN A 441 22.04 -1.33 -30.09
CA GLN A 441 23.01 -1.02 -31.14
C GLN A 441 23.83 -2.24 -31.58
N ILE A 442 23.77 -3.37 -30.85
CA ILE A 442 24.44 -4.62 -31.20
C ILE A 442 23.74 -5.24 -32.41
N LYS A 443 24.19 -4.86 -33.61
CA LYS A 443 23.69 -5.39 -34.88
C LYS A 443 24.85 -5.86 -35.74
N LYS A 444 24.63 -6.92 -36.52
CA LYS A 444 25.62 -7.43 -37.48
C LYS A 444 25.98 -6.30 -38.46
N GLY A 445 27.27 -5.92 -38.51
CA GLY A 445 27.77 -4.83 -39.35
C GLY A 445 27.66 -3.42 -38.74
N SER A 446 27.24 -3.28 -37.48
CA SER A 446 27.31 -1.99 -36.76
C SER A 446 28.74 -1.65 -36.32
N GLN A 447 29.02 -0.36 -36.11
CA GLN A 447 30.27 0.13 -35.50
C GLN A 447 30.26 0.05 -33.97
N PHE A 448 29.40 -0.80 -33.39
CA PHE A 448 29.23 -0.89 -31.95
C PHE A 448 30.55 -1.29 -31.25
N ASN A 449 30.94 -0.54 -30.22
CA ASN A 449 32.12 -0.81 -29.40
C ASN A 449 31.71 -1.51 -28.10
N GLU A 450 32.13 -2.76 -27.92
CA GLU A 450 31.80 -3.56 -26.71
C GLU A 450 32.25 -2.90 -25.40
N ASN A 451 33.31 -2.08 -25.45
CA ASN A 451 33.78 -1.33 -24.29
C ASN A 451 32.75 -0.31 -23.77
N ASP A 452 31.79 0.09 -24.60
CA ASP A 452 30.74 1.04 -24.21
C ASP A 452 29.74 0.42 -23.21
N LEU A 453 29.62 -0.91 -23.18
CA LEU A 453 28.78 -1.63 -22.20
C LEU A 453 29.51 -1.94 -20.89
N LEU A 454 30.85 -1.96 -20.92
CA LEU A 454 31.67 -2.43 -19.81
C LEU A 454 31.35 -1.72 -18.47
N PRO A 455 31.15 -0.38 -18.41
CA PRO A 455 30.79 0.28 -17.16
C PRO A 455 29.44 -0.18 -16.59
N SER A 456 28.41 -0.33 -17.43
CA SER A 456 27.09 -0.77 -16.99
C SER A 456 27.08 -2.25 -16.60
N LEU A 457 27.82 -3.11 -17.32
CA LEU A 457 27.94 -4.53 -17.00
C LEU A 457 28.70 -4.76 -15.70
N LYS A 458 29.81 -4.04 -15.46
CA LYS A 458 30.54 -4.10 -14.18
C LYS A 458 29.65 -3.67 -13.01
N TRP A 459 28.93 -2.56 -13.16
CA TRP A 459 27.99 -2.14 -12.15
C TRP A 459 26.92 -3.20 -11.87
N LEU A 460 26.31 -3.78 -12.91
CA LEU A 460 25.28 -4.79 -12.75
C LEU A 460 25.81 -6.04 -12.04
N ASP A 461 27.04 -6.46 -12.38
CA ASP A 461 27.75 -7.55 -11.73
C ASP A 461 27.99 -7.27 -10.24
N GLU A 462 28.53 -6.10 -9.88
CA GLU A 462 28.73 -5.72 -8.47
C GLU A 462 27.40 -5.61 -7.70
N LYS A 463 26.38 -5.03 -8.34
CA LYS A 463 25.06 -4.79 -7.76
C LYS A 463 24.36 -6.10 -7.42
N ARG A 464 24.41 -7.10 -8.31
CA ARG A 464 23.77 -8.42 -8.08
C ARG A 464 24.33 -9.12 -6.85
N PHE A 465 25.64 -9.01 -6.60
CA PHE A 465 26.27 -9.59 -5.40
C PHE A 465 25.94 -8.79 -4.14
N ALA A 466 25.90 -7.46 -4.23
CA ALA A 466 25.58 -6.60 -3.10
C ALA A 466 24.15 -6.80 -2.58
N GLU A 467 23.19 -7.05 -3.48
CA GLU A 467 21.78 -7.24 -3.13
C GLU A 467 21.41 -8.70 -2.83
N ASN A 468 22.05 -9.67 -3.48
CA ASN A 468 21.83 -11.10 -3.21
C ASN A 468 22.86 -11.68 -2.23
N LYS A 469 22.92 -11.12 -1.02
CA LYS A 469 23.86 -11.57 0.04
C LYS A 469 23.66 -13.03 0.48
N LYS A 470 22.48 -13.60 0.22
CA LYS A 470 22.26 -15.04 0.27
C LYS A 470 22.42 -15.57 -1.14
N GLN A 471 23.58 -16.14 -1.46
CA GLN A 471 23.66 -17.03 -2.61
C GLN A 471 22.64 -18.14 -2.37
N PHE A 472 21.69 -18.30 -3.28
CA PHE A 472 20.92 -19.53 -3.38
C PHE A 472 21.95 -20.63 -3.73
N LEU A 473 22.47 -21.31 -2.71
CA LEU A 473 23.01 -22.65 -2.89
C LEU A 473 21.78 -23.46 -3.30
N GLY A 474 21.66 -23.78 -4.59
CA GLY A 474 20.48 -24.46 -5.11
C GLY A 474 20.16 -25.71 -4.30
N ASP A 475 18.87 -26.01 -4.15
CA ASP A 475 18.31 -27.19 -3.46
C ASP A 475 18.72 -28.56 -4.07
N TRP A 476 19.79 -28.61 -4.87
CA TRP A 476 20.29 -29.83 -5.52
C TRP A 476 21.18 -30.69 -4.61
N ASP A 477 21.63 -30.20 -3.45
CA ASP A 477 22.43 -30.99 -2.50
C ASP A 477 21.59 -31.84 -1.52
N ASN A 478 20.26 -31.71 -1.53
CA ASN A 478 19.36 -32.53 -0.69
C ASN A 478 18.73 -33.74 -1.42
N TYR A 479 19.09 -33.96 -2.69
CA TYR A 479 18.74 -35.19 -3.42
C TYR A 479 19.94 -36.13 -3.50
N ILE A 480 20.39 -36.64 -2.35
CA ILE A 480 21.07 -37.93 -2.33
C ILE A 480 19.96 -38.97 -2.41
N SER A 481 19.88 -39.67 -3.54
CA SER A 481 19.06 -40.86 -3.69
C SER A 481 19.48 -41.87 -2.62
N ASN A 482 18.57 -42.22 -1.72
CA ASN A 482 18.70 -43.46 -0.97
C ASN A 482 18.42 -44.60 -1.95
N ASP A 483 19.48 -45.12 -2.57
CA ASP A 483 19.61 -46.50 -3.03
C ASP A 483 21.05 -46.97 -2.79
#